data_AF-A0A1A1YGR1-F1
#
_entry.id   AF-A0A1A1YGR1-F1
#
_cell.length_a   1.000
_cell.length_b   1.000
_cell.length_c   1.000
_cell.angle_alpha   90.00
_cell.angle_beta   90.00
_cell.angle_gamma   90.00
#
_symmetry.space_group_name_H-M   'P 1'
#
loop_
_entity.id
_entity.type
_entity.pdbx_description
1 polymer ?
#
loop_
_entity_poly.entity_id
_entity_poly.type
_entity_poly.pdbx_seq_one_letter_code
_entity_poly.pdbx_strand_id
1 'polypeptide(L)'
;MKPDWVPAHNSFDPQARRIVDTAEGILMGLRRCSTGAAFDELLSAAQRHGIPVFTVAWALVELANGETKPRQGSHTAQCAAHREWGHLFSLSPVRGPLKTT
;
A
#
# COMPACT_ATOMS: atom_id res chain seq x y z
N MET A 1 28.10 24.77 13.41
CA MET A 1 27.13 23.73 13.79
C MET A 1 25.80 24.12 13.16
N LYS A 2 25.44 23.54 12.00
CA LYS A 2 24.14 23.80 11.35
C LYS A 2 23.13 22.83 11.96
N PRO A 3 21.88 23.24 12.20
CA PRO A 3 20.84 22.30 12.57
C PRO A 3 20.60 21.36 11.39
N ASP A 4 20.71 20.05 11.64
CA ASP A 4 20.33 19.00 10.71
C ASP A 4 18.82 19.06 10.51
N TRP A 5 18.40 19.82 9.49
CA TRP A 5 17.01 19.90 9.07
C TRP A 5 16.55 18.52 8.56
N VAL A 6 15.81 17.81 9.40
CA VAL A 6 14.97 16.67 8.99
C VAL A 6 13.80 17.26 8.21
N PRO A 7 13.50 16.80 6.98
CA PRO A 7 12.28 17.24 6.31
C PRO A 7 11.10 16.85 7.19
N ALA A 8 10.41 17.86 7.73
CA ALA A 8 9.05 17.67 8.20
C ALA A 8 8.29 17.02 7.04
N HIS A 9 7.77 15.82 7.27
CA HIS A 9 6.90 15.08 6.37
C HIS A 9 5.60 15.88 6.23
N ASN A 10 5.70 16.96 5.47
CA ASN A 10 4.63 17.92 5.24
C ASN A 10 3.53 17.17 4.50
N SER A 11 2.29 17.30 4.95
CA SER A 11 1.09 16.68 4.33
C SER A 11 0.85 17.06 2.86
N PHE A 12 1.80 17.75 2.22
CA PHE A 12 1.79 18.22 0.83
C PHE A 12 2.87 17.56 -0.04
N ASP A 13 3.47 16.44 0.38
CA ASP A 13 4.33 15.67 -0.52
C ASP A 13 3.48 15.10 -1.69
N PRO A 14 3.67 15.55 -2.94
CA PRO A 14 2.91 15.04 -4.09
C PRO A 14 3.13 13.54 -4.29
N GLN A 15 4.29 13.03 -3.88
CA GLN A 15 4.59 11.60 -3.89
C GLN A 15 3.76 10.85 -2.84
N ALA A 16 3.55 11.45 -1.67
CA ALA A 16 2.69 10.89 -0.64
C ALA A 16 1.23 10.83 -1.04
N ARG A 17 0.73 11.88 -1.69
CA ARG A 17 -0.62 11.86 -2.25
C ARG A 17 -0.76 10.80 -3.34
N ARG A 18 0.21 10.74 -4.26
CA ARG A 18 0.21 9.76 -5.36
C ARG A 18 0.17 8.31 -4.87
N ILE A 19 0.89 7.95 -3.81
CA ILE A 19 0.85 6.56 -3.33
C ILE A 19 -0.50 6.21 -2.74
N VAL A 20 -1.14 7.15 -2.03
CA VAL A 20 -2.47 6.93 -1.42
C VAL A 20 -3.51 6.79 -2.53
N ASP A 21 -3.52 7.69 -3.51
CA ASP A 21 -4.40 7.61 -4.69
C ASP A 21 -4.22 6.27 -5.43
N THR A 22 -2.97 5.76 -5.51
CA THR A 22 -2.67 4.47 -6.15
C THR A 22 -3.24 3.30 -5.33
N ALA A 23 -3.04 3.32 -4.02
CA ALA A 23 -3.57 2.30 -3.11
C ALA A 23 -5.10 2.25 -3.12
N GLU A 24 -5.77 3.41 -3.13
CA GLU A 24 -7.22 3.51 -3.31
C GLU A 24 -7.66 2.88 -4.64
N GLY A 25 -6.94 3.20 -5.73
CA GLY A 25 -7.16 2.60 -7.06
C GLY A 25 -7.11 1.07 -7.07
N ILE A 26 -6.12 0.49 -6.37
CA ILE A 26 -5.98 -0.96 -6.22
C ILE A 26 -7.19 -1.55 -5.50
N LEU A 27 -7.61 -0.97 -4.37
CA LEU A 27 -8.78 -1.45 -3.62
C LEU A 27 -10.08 -1.33 -4.41
N MET A 28 -10.29 -0.21 -5.11
CA MET A 28 -11.43 -0.04 -6.01
C MET A 28 -11.46 -1.10 -7.11
N GLY A 29 -10.30 -1.43 -7.69
CA GLY A 29 -10.19 -2.47 -8.71
C GLY A 29 -10.54 -3.88 -8.19
N LEU A 30 -10.05 -4.21 -7.00
CA LEU A 30 -10.24 -5.54 -6.38
C LEU A 30 -11.64 -5.72 -5.79
N ARG A 31 -12.22 -4.68 -5.17
CA ARG A 31 -13.49 -4.76 -4.43
C ARG A 31 -14.68 -4.11 -5.11
N ARG A 32 -14.48 -3.34 -6.19
CA ARG A 32 -15.53 -2.56 -6.87
C ARG A 32 -16.25 -1.57 -5.95
N CYS A 33 -15.50 -0.89 -5.08
CA CYS A 33 -16.01 0.13 -4.17
C CYS A 33 -15.74 1.56 -4.67
N SER A 34 -16.30 2.56 -3.98
CA SER A 34 -16.01 3.97 -4.23
C SER A 34 -14.65 4.40 -3.64
N THR A 35 -14.12 5.53 -4.10
CA THR A 35 -12.88 6.11 -3.58
C THR A 35 -12.92 6.36 -2.08
N GLY A 36 -14.03 6.92 -1.57
CA GLY A 36 -14.20 7.15 -0.12
C GLY A 36 -14.19 5.85 0.69
N ALA A 37 -14.87 4.81 0.22
CA ALA A 37 -14.86 3.51 0.88
C ALA A 37 -13.46 2.84 0.86
N ALA A 38 -12.70 3.02 -0.23
CA ALA A 38 -11.32 2.54 -0.32
C ALA A 38 -10.40 3.26 0.67
N PHE A 39 -10.53 4.58 0.80
CA PHE A 39 -9.77 5.36 1.77
C PHE A 39 -10.13 4.99 3.21
N ASP A 40 -11.41 4.82 3.53
CA ASP A 40 -11.87 4.40 4.86
C ASP A 40 -11.33 3.00 5.22
N GLU A 41 -11.21 2.09 4.25
CA GLU A 41 -10.60 0.77 4.45
C GLU A 41 -9.10 0.89 4.75
N LEU A 42 -8.36 1.72 4.02
CA LEU A 42 -6.94 2.01 4.30
C LEU A 42 -6.77 2.61 5.71
N LEU A 43 -7.60 3.58 6.07
CA LEU A 43 -7.56 4.22 7.37
C LEU A 43 -7.88 3.23 8.50
N SER A 44 -8.88 2.39 8.30
CA SER A 44 -9.27 1.35 9.28
C SER A 44 -8.14 0.33 9.49
N ALA A 45 -7.48 -0.10 8.41
CA ALA A 45 -6.32 -1.00 8.51
C ALA A 45 -5.16 -0.33 9.26
N ALA A 46 -4.82 0.91 8.90
CA ALA A 46 -3.81 1.70 9.58
C ALA A 46 -4.06 1.80 11.10
N GLN A 47 -5.30 2.08 11.50
CA GLN A 47 -5.71 2.14 12.90
C GLN A 47 -5.59 0.77 13.61
N ARG A 48 -6.03 -0.32 12.97
CA ARG A 48 -5.94 -1.68 13.54
C ARG A 48 -4.50 -2.10 13.84
N HIS A 49 -3.56 -1.73 12.99
CA HIS A 49 -2.14 -2.12 13.11
C HIS A 49 -1.29 -1.06 13.82
N GLY A 50 -1.82 0.14 14.09
CA GLY A 50 -1.07 1.25 14.69
C GLY A 50 0.02 1.81 13.77
N ILE A 51 -0.19 1.78 12.46
CA ILE A 51 0.79 2.17 11.43
C ILE A 51 0.25 3.40 10.69
N PRO A 52 1.09 4.39 10.30
CA PRO A 52 0.64 5.51 9.49
C PRO A 52 -0.01 5.06 8.17
N VAL A 53 -1.12 5.69 7.78
CA VAL A 53 -1.87 5.36 6.55
C VAL A 53 -0.98 5.34 5.32
N PHE A 54 -0.11 6.34 5.18
CA PHE A 54 0.84 6.41 4.07
C PHE A 54 1.78 5.18 4.01
N THR A 55 2.24 4.68 5.16
CA THR A 55 3.11 3.50 5.24
C THR A 55 2.35 2.23 4.85
N VAL A 56 1.09 2.10 5.27
CA VAL A 56 0.22 0.98 4.87
C VAL A 56 -0.12 1.05 3.38
N ALA A 57 -0.40 2.24 2.84
CA ALA A 57 -0.65 2.46 1.42
C ALA A 57 0.56 2.05 0.57
N TRP A 58 1.78 2.43 0.99
CA TRP A 58 3.02 1.98 0.37
C TRP A 58 3.14 0.46 0.34
N ALA A 59 2.91 -0.19 1.49
CA ALA A 59 2.98 -1.64 1.60
C ALA A 59 1.94 -2.36 0.74
N LEU A 60 0.74 -1.78 0.57
CA LEU A 60 -0.27 -2.31 -0.35
C LEU A 60 0.16 -2.19 -1.82
N VAL A 61 0.81 -1.09 -2.21
CA VAL A 61 1.36 -0.94 -3.57
C VAL A 61 2.49 -1.94 -3.82
N GLU A 62 3.41 -2.12 -2.87
CA GLU A 62 4.47 -3.14 -2.95
C GLU A 62 3.87 -4.56 -3.08
N LEU A 63 2.83 -4.86 -2.29
CA LEU A 63 2.10 -6.12 -2.36
C LEU A 63 1.48 -6.34 -3.75
N ALA A 64 0.85 -5.31 -4.32
CA ALA A 64 0.25 -5.39 -5.66
C ALA A 64 1.30 -5.56 -6.77
N ASN A 65 2.49 -4.99 -6.59
CA ASN A 65 3.64 -5.19 -7.48
C ASN A 65 4.25 -6.59 -7.38
N GLY A 66 3.87 -7.39 -6.38
CA GLY A 66 4.49 -8.69 -6.09
C GLY A 66 5.89 -8.57 -5.49
N GLU A 67 6.21 -7.43 -4.86
CA GLU A 67 7.50 -7.23 -4.20
C GLU A 67 7.57 -8.05 -2.91
N THR A 68 8.59 -8.91 -2.81
CA THR A 68 8.74 -9.86 -1.70
C THR A 68 9.77 -9.42 -0.65
N LYS A 69 10.50 -8.33 -0.91
CA LYS A 69 11.56 -7.84 -0.02
C LYS A 69 11.10 -6.57 0.70
N PRO A 70 11.10 -6.58 2.05
CA PRO A 70 10.88 -5.37 2.82
C PRO A 70 11.91 -4.30 2.53
N ARG A 71 11.44 -3.08 2.30
CA ARG A 71 12.29 -1.91 2.53
C ARG A 71 12.71 -1.93 4.00
N GLN A 72 13.94 -1.47 4.27
CA GLN A 72 14.45 -1.31 5.63
C GLN A 72 13.43 -0.53 6.49
N GLY A 73 12.94 -1.15 7.57
CA GLY A 73 11.96 -0.56 8.49
C GLY A 73 10.48 -0.68 8.10
N SER A 74 10.11 -1.32 6.98
CA SER A 74 8.69 -1.45 6.55
C SER A 74 8.06 -2.83 6.83
N HIS A 75 8.78 -3.74 7.47
CA HIS A 75 8.31 -5.13 7.68
C HIS A 75 6.94 -5.23 8.35
N THR A 76 6.66 -4.40 9.35
CA THR A 76 5.36 -4.37 10.04
C THR A 76 4.22 -3.95 9.10
N ALA A 77 4.45 -2.96 8.23
CA ALA A 77 3.47 -2.51 7.26
C ALA A 77 3.23 -3.53 6.15
N GLN A 78 4.27 -4.25 5.71
CA GLN A 78 4.12 -5.34 4.75
C GLN A 78 3.34 -6.51 5.35
N CYS A 79 3.64 -6.92 6.58
CA CYS A 79 2.84 -7.91 7.29
C CYS A 79 1.37 -7.48 7.43
N ALA A 80 1.12 -6.20 7.75
CA ALA A 80 -0.23 -5.65 7.83
C ALA A 80 -0.95 -5.73 6.47
N ALA A 81 -0.31 -5.28 5.39
CA ALA A 81 -0.89 -5.32 4.04
C ALA A 81 -1.20 -6.76 3.59
N HIS A 82 -0.29 -7.71 3.83
CA HIS A 82 -0.52 -9.12 3.54
C HIS A 82 -1.69 -9.70 4.34
N ARG A 83 -1.81 -9.36 5.64
CA ARG A 83 -2.92 -9.82 6.48
C ARG A 83 -4.27 -9.27 6.03
N GLU A 84 -4.33 -8.00 5.64
CA GLU A 84 -5.57 -7.33 5.25
C GLU A 84 -6.01 -7.73 3.83
N TRP A 85 -5.08 -7.78 2.87
CA TRP A 85 -5.42 -7.84 1.44
C TRP A 85 -4.77 -8.98 0.66
N GLY A 86 -3.86 -9.76 1.25
CA GLY A 86 -3.13 -10.82 0.53
C GLY A 86 -4.04 -11.85 -0.16
N HIS A 87 -5.18 -12.17 0.44
CA HIS A 87 -6.18 -13.07 -0.14
C HIS A 87 -6.80 -12.54 -1.43
N LEU A 88 -6.94 -11.22 -1.59
CA LEU A 88 -7.50 -10.60 -2.80
C LEU A 88 -6.60 -10.82 -4.02
N PHE A 89 -5.28 -10.86 -3.81
CA PHE A 89 -4.30 -11.11 -4.86
C PHE A 89 -4.16 -12.61 -5.19
N SER A 90 -4.51 -13.49 -4.26
CA SER A 90 -4.50 -14.95 -4.46
C SER A 90 -5.65 -15.44 -5.34
N LEU A 91 -6.70 -14.64 -5.49
CA LEU A 91 -7.87 -14.92 -6.34
C LEU A 91 -7.70 -14.41 -7.77
N SER A 92 -6.62 -13.69 -8.08
CA SER A 92 -6.28 -13.31 -9.44
C SER A 92 -5.68 -14.53 -10.16
N PRO A 93 -6.28 -15.02 -11.27
CA PRO A 93 -5.65 -16.07 -12.05
C PRO A 93 -4.28 -15.55 -12.47
N VAL A 94 -3.22 -16.25 -12.05
CA VAL A 94 -1.86 -15.92 -12.46
C VAL A 94 -1.88 -15.83 -13.98
N ARG A 95 -1.58 -14.66 -14.55
CA ARG A 95 -1.16 -14.60 -15.96
C ARG A 95 0.21 -15.24 -15.99
N GLY A 96 0.23 -16.56 -16.02
CA GLY A 96 1.45 -17.34 -16.24
C GLY A 96 2.08 -16.90 -17.56
N PRO A 97 3.40 -17.04 -17.70
CA PRO A 97 4.06 -16.71 -18.95
C PRO A 97 3.43 -17.54 -20.08
N LEU A 98 2.95 -16.86 -21.12
CA LEU A 98 2.56 -17.49 -22.37
C LEU A 98 3.78 -18.28 -22.87
N LYS A 99 3.77 -19.60 -22.67
CA LYS A 99 4.69 -20.50 -23.37
C LYS A 99 4.29 -20.47 -24.85
N THR A 100 4.94 -19.60 -25.62
CA THR A 100 4.93 -19.67 -27.07
C THR A 100 5.59 -20.98 -27.48
N THR A 101 4.80 -21.87 -28.07
CA THR A 101 5.27 -23.05 -28.80
C THR A 101 5.72 -22.61 -30.19
#